data_AF-A0A7C6K995-F1
#
_entry.id   AF-A0A7C6K995-F1
#
_cell.length_a   1.000
_cell.length_b   1.000
_cell.length_c   1.000
_cell.angle_alpha   90.00
_cell.angle_beta   90.00
_cell.angle_gamma   90.00
#
_symmetry.space_group_name_H-M   'P 1'
#
loop_
_entity.id
_entity.type
_entity.pdbx_description
1 polymer ?
#
loop_
_entity_poly.entity_id
_entity_poly.type
_entity_poly.pdbx_seq_one_letter_code
_entity_poly.pdbx_strand_id
1 'polypeptide(L)'
;MGFDTWKQAARRYREQLAEQGVTGFKDRAGRMWNMRTYTEMAARTTAMQAHLEGTANRLAEQGHDLIEISSHVGACKLCLPWENKVLSLTGKTPGYPTLEEAKAAGLFHVNCRHAYGLYIDLDKEIERLEAEARDTKEVGTAQTIQEIKDSIAEKGYIGEKDVYQAGEMLYNDLRGKREGLKKEIKRLEKEYKDSGIEEIENRLSKLRQARRSLVDLDEIGLSSRDELYLEYDKLMKSRFKIQSKVSEIQNKLRVVKEKYRGTSVDNAAELKEKLSEIREVGISSFDIDGHLNKSRSPMRKVVKEAYDYYPTDWVEKSVHTGNLTPKKAKRGHYNHYKEEIAVSGYSDDSYFSTAIHELGHRFEKTVPGLLEAEKKFYRKRTAGENLEWLGPGYRKDELTRKDKFINKYMGKDYGGTAYELVSMGFEYAYTNPTSLWQDEEYAKWIYGILFLY
;
A
#
# COMPACT_ATOMS: atom_id res chain seq x y z
N MET A 1 4.91 -44.80 35.37
CA MET A 1 5.85 -43.73 34.98
C MET A 1 4.99 -42.55 34.58
N GLY A 2 4.91 -41.51 35.40
CA GLY A 2 4.01 -40.37 35.12
C GLY A 2 4.40 -39.09 35.83
N PHE A 3 5.01 -39.19 37.01
CA PHE A 3 5.50 -38.03 37.80
C PHE A 3 7.00 -38.12 38.17
N ASP A 4 7.66 -39.23 37.83
CA ASP A 4 9.07 -39.46 38.16
C ASP A 4 9.99 -38.91 37.06
N THR A 5 11.07 -38.25 37.47
CA THR A 5 12.21 -37.98 36.58
C THR A 5 12.85 -39.29 36.12
N TRP A 6 13.54 -39.28 34.98
CA TRP A 6 14.27 -40.47 34.50
C TRP A 6 15.27 -41.01 35.53
N LYS A 7 15.82 -40.14 36.39
CA LYS A 7 16.70 -40.53 37.51
C LYS A 7 15.95 -41.32 38.59
N GLN A 8 14.75 -40.88 38.96
CA GLN A 8 13.89 -41.59 39.90
C GLN A 8 13.43 -42.93 39.32
N ALA A 9 13.06 -42.96 38.02
CA ALA A 9 12.71 -44.19 37.32
C ALA A 9 13.90 -45.19 37.27
N ALA A 10 15.10 -44.72 36.92
CA ALA A 10 16.32 -45.54 36.91
C ALA A 10 16.65 -46.11 38.30
N ARG A 11 16.47 -45.30 39.35
CA ARG A 11 16.65 -45.73 40.74
C ARG A 11 15.66 -46.84 41.11
N ARG A 12 14.38 -46.64 40.81
CA ARG A 12 13.31 -47.62 41.08
C ARG A 12 13.55 -48.94 40.36
N TYR A 13 13.93 -48.90 39.07
CA TYR A 13 14.28 -50.12 38.32
C TYR A 13 15.46 -50.86 38.94
N ARG A 14 16.47 -50.13 39.39
CA ARG A 14 17.64 -50.73 40.03
C ARG A 14 17.26 -51.41 41.35
N GLU A 15 16.39 -50.79 42.15
CA GLU A 15 15.90 -51.36 43.41
C GLU A 15 15.09 -52.65 43.16
N GLN A 16 14.17 -52.64 42.19
CA GLN A 16 13.37 -53.82 41.82
C GLN A 16 14.22 -54.98 41.29
N LEU A 17 15.22 -54.70 40.46
CA LEU A 17 16.13 -55.72 39.94
C LEU A 17 17.02 -56.31 41.05
N ALA A 18 17.44 -55.48 42.01
CA ALA A 18 18.22 -55.93 43.16
C ALA A 18 17.41 -56.85 44.09
N GLU A 19 16.13 -56.53 44.34
CA GLU A 19 15.20 -57.40 45.09
C GLU A 19 15.05 -58.79 44.44
N GLN A 20 15.16 -58.86 43.12
CA GLN A 20 15.12 -60.12 42.35
C GLN A 20 16.49 -60.81 42.24
N GLY A 21 17.53 -60.30 42.92
CA GLY A 21 18.88 -60.86 42.90
C GLY A 21 19.68 -60.56 41.63
N VAL A 22 19.19 -59.68 40.75
CA VAL A 22 19.88 -59.31 39.50
C VAL A 22 20.82 -58.13 39.77
N THR A 23 22.13 -58.37 39.73
CA THR A 23 23.16 -57.35 40.03
C THR A 23 23.99 -56.94 38.80
N GLY A 24 23.94 -57.73 37.72
CA GLY A 24 24.62 -57.48 36.47
C GLY A 24 24.25 -58.52 35.40
N PHE A 25 24.53 -58.22 34.13
CA PHE A 25 24.42 -59.19 33.03
C PHE A 25 25.45 -58.92 31.94
N LYS A 26 25.66 -59.92 31.07
CA LYS A 26 26.45 -59.80 29.85
C LYS A 26 25.51 -59.64 28.66
N ASP A 27 25.68 -58.59 27.86
CA ASP A 27 24.86 -58.39 26.67
C ASP A 27 25.32 -59.27 25.48
N ARG A 28 24.55 -59.24 24.39
CA ARG A 28 24.84 -60.01 23.18
C ARG A 28 26.17 -59.64 22.52
N ALA A 29 26.66 -58.41 22.72
CA ALA A 29 27.97 -57.95 22.25
C ALA A 29 29.10 -58.30 23.22
N GLY A 30 28.79 -59.02 24.30
CA GLY A 30 29.73 -59.45 25.32
C GLY A 30 30.10 -58.39 26.35
N ARG A 31 29.41 -57.25 26.37
CA ARG A 31 29.67 -56.17 27.33
C ARG A 31 29.05 -56.50 28.68
N MET A 32 29.79 -56.24 29.75
CA MET A 32 29.33 -56.43 31.12
C MET A 32 28.62 -55.16 31.60
N TRP A 33 27.38 -55.32 32.04
CA TRP A 33 26.55 -54.22 32.54
C TRP A 33 26.35 -54.35 34.03
N ASN A 34 26.67 -53.29 34.78
CA ASN A 34 26.17 -53.13 36.14
C ASN A 34 24.75 -52.53 36.09
N MET A 35 23.91 -52.85 37.07
CA MET A 35 22.51 -52.43 37.04
C MET A 35 22.33 -50.91 37.05
N ARG A 36 23.22 -50.16 37.71
CA ARG A 36 23.14 -48.70 37.73
C ARG A 36 23.28 -48.10 36.33
N THR A 37 24.33 -48.47 35.60
CA THR A 37 24.60 -47.96 34.25
C THR A 37 23.50 -48.39 33.28
N TYR A 38 23.00 -49.62 33.41
CA TYR A 38 21.93 -50.12 32.57
C TYR A 38 20.60 -49.38 32.81
N THR A 39 20.16 -49.25 34.06
CA THR A 39 18.86 -48.63 34.35
C THR A 39 18.86 -47.12 34.08
N GLU A 40 19.98 -46.43 34.30
CA GLU A 40 20.15 -45.02 33.91
C GLU A 40 20.05 -44.85 32.39
N MET A 41 20.75 -45.70 31.62
CA MET A 41 20.69 -45.70 30.16
C MET A 41 19.29 -45.97 29.64
N ALA A 42 18.63 -47.02 30.16
CA ALA A 42 17.30 -47.44 29.72
C ALA A 42 16.26 -46.36 30.03
N ALA A 43 16.19 -45.89 31.29
CA ALA A 43 15.20 -44.88 31.69
C ALA A 43 15.36 -43.58 30.92
N ARG A 44 16.60 -43.11 30.71
CA ARG A 44 16.87 -41.87 29.97
C ARG A 44 16.52 -41.99 28.50
N THR A 45 16.95 -43.09 27.86
CA THR A 45 16.72 -43.30 26.43
C THR A 45 15.23 -43.45 26.13
N THR A 46 14.51 -44.26 26.91
CA THR A 46 13.07 -44.43 26.75
C THR A 46 12.30 -43.14 27.01
N ALA A 47 12.67 -42.37 28.04
CA ALA A 47 12.03 -41.07 28.31
C ALA A 47 12.25 -40.08 27.16
N MET A 48 13.45 -40.04 26.58
CA MET A 48 13.74 -39.19 25.42
C MET A 48 12.96 -39.66 24.19
N GLN A 49 12.96 -40.96 23.87
CA GLN A 49 12.20 -41.49 22.74
C GLN A 49 10.71 -41.17 22.84
N ALA A 50 10.10 -41.37 24.02
CA ALA A 50 8.71 -41.02 24.27
C ALA A 50 8.45 -39.51 24.11
N HIS A 51 9.39 -38.66 24.54
CA HIS A 51 9.28 -37.21 24.34
C HIS A 51 9.31 -36.83 22.85
N LEU A 52 10.27 -37.37 22.09
CA LEU A 52 10.40 -37.12 20.66
C LEU A 52 9.17 -37.58 19.90
N GLU A 53 8.74 -38.82 20.13
CA GLU A 53 7.56 -39.39 19.47
C GLU A 53 6.28 -38.63 19.82
N GLY A 54 6.12 -38.21 21.08
CA GLY A 54 5.01 -37.34 21.47
C GLY A 54 5.06 -35.97 20.80
N THR A 55 6.24 -35.41 20.56
CA THR A 55 6.40 -34.16 19.81
C THR A 55 6.11 -34.36 18.32
N ALA A 56 6.63 -35.42 17.70
CA ALA A 56 6.33 -35.77 16.31
C ALA A 56 4.82 -35.92 16.08
N ASN A 57 4.13 -36.65 16.96
CA ASN A 57 2.68 -36.87 16.83
C ASN A 57 1.91 -35.55 16.89
N ARG A 58 2.21 -34.68 17.85
CA ARG A 58 1.55 -33.37 17.97
C ARG A 58 1.78 -32.49 16.75
N LEU A 59 3.01 -32.46 16.23
CA LEU A 59 3.34 -31.66 15.06
C LEU A 59 2.65 -32.20 13.80
N ALA A 60 2.65 -33.51 13.60
CA ALA A 60 1.97 -34.15 12.48
C ALA A 60 0.45 -33.97 12.53
N GLU A 61 -0.18 -34.07 13.72
CA GLU A 61 -1.61 -33.80 13.93
C GLU A 61 -2.01 -32.36 13.54
N GLN A 62 -1.11 -31.39 13.77
CA GLN A 62 -1.29 -29.98 13.40
C GLN A 62 -0.90 -29.68 11.95
N GLY A 63 -0.47 -30.69 11.18
CA GLY A 63 -0.02 -30.51 9.80
C GLY A 63 1.36 -29.87 9.66
N HIS A 64 2.13 -29.76 10.74
CA HIS A 64 3.50 -29.25 10.71
C HIS A 64 4.48 -30.36 10.35
N ASP A 65 5.30 -30.10 9.33
CA ASP A 65 6.27 -31.09 8.81
C ASP A 65 7.73 -30.65 8.96
N LEU A 66 8.02 -29.40 9.34
CA LEU A 66 9.39 -28.93 9.51
C LEU A 66 9.76 -28.88 11.00
N ILE A 67 10.92 -29.47 11.30
CA ILE A 67 11.48 -29.51 12.64
C ILE A 67 12.94 -29.04 12.64
N GLU A 68 13.37 -28.40 13.71
CA GLU A 68 14.78 -28.04 13.92
C GLU A 68 15.38 -28.89 15.03
N ILE A 69 16.56 -29.46 14.77
CA ILE A 69 17.30 -30.23 15.76
C ILE A 69 18.03 -29.30 16.74
N SER A 70 17.78 -29.47 18.03
CA SER A 70 18.47 -28.73 19.10
C SER A 70 19.99 -28.87 19.02
N SER A 71 20.75 -27.95 19.59
CA SER A 71 22.21 -28.09 19.75
C SER A 71 22.62 -28.13 21.22
N HIS A 72 23.72 -28.82 21.54
CA HIS A 72 24.28 -28.79 22.89
C HIS A 72 25.81 -28.99 22.91
N VAL A 73 26.45 -28.46 23.95
CA VAL A 73 27.90 -28.64 24.16
C VAL A 73 28.24 -30.12 24.35
N GLY A 74 29.26 -30.60 23.65
CA GLY A 74 29.72 -32.00 23.73
C GLY A 74 28.86 -32.99 22.96
N ALA A 75 28.27 -32.57 21.84
CA ALA A 75 27.61 -33.46 20.88
C ALA A 75 28.60 -34.48 20.30
N CYS A 76 28.12 -35.71 20.05
CA CYS A 76 28.93 -36.77 19.49
C CYS A 76 29.10 -36.59 17.96
N LYS A 77 30.04 -37.34 17.38
CA LYS A 77 30.32 -37.31 15.93
C LYS A 77 29.11 -37.69 15.05
N LEU A 78 28.16 -38.47 15.58
CA LEU A 78 26.95 -38.88 14.86
C LEU A 78 25.88 -37.77 14.84
N CYS A 79 25.76 -37.00 15.92
CA CYS A 79 24.75 -35.94 16.04
C CYS A 79 25.22 -34.60 15.49
N LEU A 80 26.52 -34.30 15.58
CA LEU A 80 27.14 -33.04 15.12
C LEU A 80 26.68 -32.60 13.71
N PRO A 81 26.60 -33.50 12.70
CA PRO A 81 26.14 -33.12 11.36
C PRO A 81 24.69 -32.66 11.29
N TRP A 82 23.88 -32.88 12.32
CA TRP A 82 22.44 -32.63 12.33
C TRP A 82 22.04 -31.48 13.25
N GLU A 83 22.94 -30.94 14.08
CA GLU A 83 22.62 -29.82 14.98
C GLU A 83 22.22 -28.57 14.18
N ASN A 84 21.16 -27.88 14.65
CA ASN A 84 20.57 -26.69 14.03
C ASN A 84 20.17 -26.89 12.55
N LYS A 85 20.01 -28.14 12.09
CA LYS A 85 19.46 -28.42 10.78
C LYS A 85 17.95 -28.53 10.85
N VAL A 86 17.29 -27.99 9.84
CA VAL A 86 15.87 -28.16 9.59
C VAL A 86 15.66 -29.45 8.80
N LEU A 87 14.80 -30.32 9.29
CA LEU A 87 14.44 -31.59 8.69
C LEU A 87 12.94 -31.67 8.40
N SER A 88 12.57 -32.46 7.40
CA SER A 88 11.19 -32.88 7.20
C SER A 88 10.86 -34.07 8.12
N LEU A 89 9.81 -33.92 8.93
CA LEU A 89 9.35 -34.90 9.90
C LEU A 89 8.80 -36.16 9.22
N THR A 90 7.99 -35.98 8.17
CA THR A 90 7.30 -37.07 7.44
C THR A 90 7.88 -37.34 6.05
N GLY A 91 8.81 -36.50 5.58
CA GLY A 91 9.35 -36.53 4.22
C GLY A 91 8.47 -35.88 3.16
N LYS A 92 7.36 -35.25 3.54
CA LYS A 92 6.42 -34.62 2.60
C LYS A 92 6.90 -33.25 2.10
N THR A 93 7.72 -32.54 2.88
CA THR A 93 8.25 -31.23 2.49
C THR A 93 9.53 -31.40 1.68
N PRO A 94 9.51 -31.11 0.36
CA PRO A 94 10.68 -31.28 -0.49
C PRO A 94 11.79 -30.28 -0.14
N GLY A 95 13.04 -30.64 -0.45
CA GLY A 95 14.21 -29.77 -0.26
C GLY A 95 14.84 -29.84 1.13
N TYR A 96 14.28 -30.61 2.06
CA TYR A 96 14.85 -30.86 3.38
C TYR A 96 15.21 -32.34 3.55
N PRO A 97 16.33 -32.68 4.22
CA PRO A 97 16.60 -34.06 4.61
C PRO A 97 15.52 -34.56 5.58
N THR A 98 15.24 -35.86 5.58
CA THR A 98 14.16 -36.40 6.41
C THR A 98 14.63 -36.78 7.81
N LEU A 99 13.72 -36.77 8.79
CA LEU A 99 14.00 -37.27 10.13
C LEU A 99 14.45 -38.75 10.11
N GLU A 100 13.88 -39.55 9.21
CA GLU A 100 14.24 -40.96 9.05
C GLU A 100 15.66 -41.14 8.49
N GLU A 101 16.08 -40.31 7.52
CA GLU A 101 17.48 -40.27 7.05
C GLU A 101 18.44 -39.91 8.18
N ALA A 102 18.08 -38.92 9.01
CA ALA A 102 18.91 -38.50 10.13
C ALA A 102 19.04 -39.60 11.20
N LYS A 103 17.93 -40.28 11.53
CA LYS A 103 17.94 -41.45 12.42
C LYS A 103 18.79 -42.59 11.86
N ALA A 104 18.65 -42.90 10.57
CA ALA A 104 19.45 -43.93 9.89
C ALA A 104 20.95 -43.59 9.92
N ALA A 105 21.30 -42.31 9.87
CA ALA A 105 22.68 -41.81 10.01
C ALA A 105 23.20 -41.78 11.47
N GLY A 106 22.37 -42.15 12.46
CA GLY A 106 22.75 -42.28 13.86
C GLY A 106 22.30 -41.16 14.79
N LEU A 107 21.46 -40.22 14.32
CA LEU A 107 20.79 -39.25 15.20
C LEU A 107 19.81 -39.96 16.15
N PHE A 108 19.64 -39.45 17.37
CA PHE A 108 18.81 -40.07 18.42
C PHE A 108 19.24 -41.48 18.85
N HIS A 109 20.55 -41.76 18.79
CA HIS A 109 21.13 -42.98 19.34
C HIS A 109 20.90 -43.11 20.86
N VAL A 110 21.23 -44.28 21.42
CA VAL A 110 21.15 -44.54 22.87
C VAL A 110 21.93 -43.48 23.67
N ASN A 111 21.34 -42.95 24.75
CA ASN A 111 21.85 -41.82 25.54
C ASN A 111 21.98 -40.46 24.82
N CYS A 112 21.42 -40.31 23.62
CA CYS A 112 21.37 -39.01 22.95
C CYS A 112 20.60 -37.98 23.80
N ARG A 113 21.04 -36.72 23.73
CA ARG A 113 20.45 -35.57 24.44
C ARG A 113 19.69 -34.63 23.54
N HIS A 114 19.82 -34.79 22.22
CA HIS A 114 19.15 -33.96 21.24
C HIS A 114 17.64 -34.13 21.36
N ALA A 115 16.94 -33.03 21.12
CA ALA A 115 15.52 -33.01 20.83
C ALA A 115 15.27 -32.22 19.53
N TYR A 116 14.01 -32.21 19.09
CA TYR A 116 13.58 -31.34 18.01
C TYR A 116 12.32 -30.58 18.39
N GLY A 117 12.17 -29.40 17.82
CA GLY A 117 11.00 -28.54 17.96
C GLY A 117 10.45 -28.13 16.60
N LEU A 118 9.26 -27.53 16.61
CA LEU A 118 8.64 -26.94 15.41
C LEU A 118 9.57 -25.89 14.81
N TYR A 119 9.78 -25.97 13.50
CA TYR A 119 10.38 -24.91 12.71
C TYR A 119 9.32 -24.24 11.83
N ILE A 120 9.18 -22.92 11.94
CA ILE A 120 8.33 -22.10 11.08
C ILE A 120 9.24 -21.21 10.25
N ASP A 121 9.15 -21.35 8.93
CA ASP A 121 9.75 -20.41 7.99
C ASP A 121 8.83 -19.19 7.90
N LEU A 122 9.10 -18.20 8.77
CA LEU A 122 8.22 -17.03 8.92
C LEU A 122 8.07 -16.23 7.62
N ASP A 123 9.13 -16.16 6.82
CA ASP A 123 9.11 -15.40 5.56
C ASP A 123 8.15 -16.09 4.57
N LYS A 124 8.26 -17.41 4.39
CA LYS A 124 7.33 -18.17 3.53
C LYS A 124 5.90 -18.16 4.04
N GLU A 125 5.70 -18.18 5.35
CA GLU A 125 4.35 -18.14 5.93
C GLU A 125 3.69 -16.77 5.68
N ILE A 126 4.45 -15.67 5.83
CA ILE A 126 3.98 -14.33 5.48
C ILE A 126 3.64 -14.26 3.99
N GLU A 127 4.51 -14.77 3.11
CA GLU A 127 4.26 -14.80 1.66
C GLU A 127 2.97 -15.55 1.31
N ARG A 128 2.72 -16.71 1.94
CA ARG A 128 1.47 -17.47 1.75
C ARG A 128 0.25 -16.68 2.21
N LEU A 129 0.27 -16.14 3.42
CA LEU A 129 -0.86 -15.39 3.99
C LEU A 129 -1.16 -14.13 3.16
N GLU A 130 -0.13 -13.46 2.65
CA GLU A 130 -0.30 -12.34 1.73
C GLU A 130 -0.92 -12.76 0.40
N ALA A 131 -0.56 -13.93 -0.14
CA ALA A 131 -1.18 -14.46 -1.36
C ALA A 131 -2.66 -14.80 -1.14
N GLU A 132 -3.01 -15.50 -0.06
CA GLU A 132 -4.39 -15.83 0.28
C GLU A 132 -5.26 -14.57 0.49
N ALA A 133 -4.70 -13.53 1.10
CA ALA A 133 -5.37 -12.24 1.27
C ALA A 133 -5.59 -11.50 -0.06
N ARG A 134 -4.69 -11.66 -1.04
CA ARG A 134 -4.86 -11.11 -2.40
C ARG A 134 -5.97 -11.84 -3.14
N ASP A 135 -5.95 -13.17 -3.15
CA ASP A 135 -6.94 -14.00 -3.84
C ASP A 135 -8.37 -13.73 -3.33
N THR A 136 -8.55 -13.67 -2.00
CA THR A 136 -9.87 -13.38 -1.40
C THR A 136 -10.38 -11.99 -1.74
N LYS A 137 -9.48 -10.99 -1.82
CA LYS A 137 -9.83 -9.64 -2.24
C LYS A 137 -10.23 -9.58 -3.72
N GLU A 138 -9.50 -10.27 -4.59
CA GLU A 138 -9.80 -10.34 -6.03
C GLU A 138 -11.18 -10.96 -6.29
N VAL A 139 -11.50 -12.07 -5.60
CA VAL A 139 -12.82 -12.72 -5.71
C VAL A 139 -13.95 -11.78 -5.26
N GLY A 140 -13.77 -11.08 -4.13
CA GLY A 140 -14.77 -10.12 -3.63
C GLY A 140 -14.97 -8.92 -4.58
N THR A 141 -13.89 -8.42 -5.17
CA THR A 141 -13.94 -7.34 -6.17
C THR A 141 -14.67 -7.79 -7.43
N ALA A 142 -14.36 -8.97 -7.97
CA ALA A 142 -15.03 -9.52 -9.15
C ALA A 142 -16.53 -9.71 -8.91
N GLN A 143 -16.91 -10.23 -7.73
CA GLN A 143 -18.32 -10.39 -7.36
C GLN A 143 -19.05 -9.04 -7.31
N THR A 144 -18.44 -8.01 -6.70
CA THR A 144 -19.05 -6.68 -6.61
C THR A 144 -19.21 -6.03 -7.99
N ILE A 145 -18.22 -6.20 -8.89
CA ILE A 145 -18.33 -5.74 -10.29
C ILE A 145 -19.53 -6.39 -10.97
N GLN A 146 -19.70 -7.70 -10.78
CA GLN A 146 -20.80 -8.44 -11.39
C GLN A 146 -22.16 -7.98 -10.85
N GLU A 147 -22.30 -7.78 -9.54
CA GLU A 147 -23.53 -7.26 -8.92
C GLU A 147 -23.92 -5.87 -9.47
N ILE A 148 -22.95 -4.99 -9.69
CA ILE A 148 -23.19 -3.67 -10.30
C ILE A 148 -23.65 -3.83 -11.75
N LYS A 149 -22.99 -4.69 -12.54
CA LYS A 149 -23.36 -4.96 -13.94
C LYS A 149 -24.77 -5.54 -14.05
N ASP A 150 -25.12 -6.49 -13.18
CA ASP A 150 -26.44 -7.12 -13.15
C ASP A 150 -27.54 -6.12 -12.75
N SER A 151 -27.28 -5.31 -11.72
CA SER A 151 -28.16 -4.21 -11.27
C SER A 151 -28.47 -3.21 -12.39
N ILE A 152 -27.46 -2.85 -13.20
CA ILE A 152 -27.63 -1.92 -14.32
C ILE A 152 -28.38 -2.59 -15.47
N ALA A 153 -28.07 -3.85 -15.77
CA ALA A 153 -28.76 -4.62 -16.81
C ALA A 153 -30.26 -4.78 -16.50
N GLU A 154 -30.62 -5.01 -15.24
CA GLU A 154 -32.01 -5.12 -14.79
C GLU A 154 -32.78 -3.79 -14.90
N LYS A 155 -32.15 -2.67 -14.49
CA LYS A 155 -32.79 -1.34 -14.50
C LYS A 155 -32.81 -0.68 -15.87
N GLY A 156 -31.85 -1.02 -16.74
CA GLY A 156 -31.65 -0.40 -18.06
C GLY A 156 -31.07 1.01 -18.03
N TYR A 157 -30.60 1.50 -16.87
CA TYR A 157 -29.92 2.80 -16.75
C TYR A 157 -28.90 2.80 -15.60
N ILE A 158 -27.90 3.68 -15.68
CA ILE A 158 -26.90 3.86 -14.62
C ILE A 158 -27.48 4.78 -13.53
N GLY A 159 -27.72 4.23 -12.33
CA GLY A 159 -28.16 4.99 -11.17
C GLY A 159 -27.01 5.66 -10.42
N GLU A 160 -27.34 6.68 -9.62
CA GLU A 160 -26.35 7.38 -8.78
C GLU A 160 -25.68 6.44 -7.77
N LYS A 161 -26.45 5.53 -7.18
CA LYS A 161 -25.92 4.52 -6.26
C LYS A 161 -24.89 3.62 -6.95
N ASP A 162 -25.15 3.23 -8.19
CA ASP A 162 -24.25 2.37 -8.96
C ASP A 162 -22.91 3.10 -9.20
N VAL A 163 -22.95 4.40 -9.55
CA VAL A 163 -21.75 5.27 -9.70
C VAL A 163 -20.93 5.32 -8.42
N TYR A 164 -21.54 5.60 -7.26
CA TYR A 164 -20.78 5.68 -6.01
C TYR A 164 -20.26 4.33 -5.55
N GLN A 165 -20.99 3.23 -5.77
CA GLN A 165 -20.52 1.89 -5.45
C GLN A 165 -19.29 1.52 -6.29
N ALA A 166 -19.37 1.69 -7.62
CA ALA A 166 -18.24 1.47 -8.52
C ALA A 166 -17.03 2.35 -8.17
N GLY A 167 -17.29 3.63 -7.89
CA GLY A 167 -16.27 4.59 -7.53
C GLY A 167 -15.60 4.32 -6.18
N GLU A 168 -16.35 3.85 -5.19
CA GLU A 168 -15.82 3.47 -3.87
C GLU A 168 -14.84 2.29 -3.97
N MET A 169 -15.09 1.35 -4.86
CA MET A 169 -14.17 0.22 -5.10
C MET A 169 -12.79 0.72 -5.57
N LEU A 170 -12.75 1.53 -6.63
CA LEU A 170 -11.49 2.09 -7.14
C LEU A 170 -10.83 3.01 -6.10
N TYR A 171 -11.63 3.85 -5.46
CA TYR A 171 -11.13 4.77 -4.43
C TYR A 171 -10.40 4.01 -3.31
N ASN A 172 -11.02 2.94 -2.79
CA ASN A 172 -10.44 2.16 -1.70
C ASN A 172 -9.21 1.39 -2.13
N ASP A 173 -9.18 0.85 -3.35
CA ASP A 173 -8.01 0.11 -3.83
C ASP A 173 -6.80 1.03 -4.04
N LEU A 174 -6.98 2.13 -4.79
CA LEU A 174 -5.93 3.11 -5.06
C LEU A 174 -5.41 3.77 -3.79
N ARG A 175 -6.31 4.12 -2.86
CA ARG A 175 -5.91 4.71 -1.57
C ARG A 175 -5.25 3.68 -0.66
N GLY A 176 -5.72 2.43 -0.68
CA GLY A 176 -5.20 1.34 0.13
C GLY A 176 -3.70 1.10 -0.11
N LYS A 177 -3.28 1.14 -1.37
CA LYS A 177 -1.86 1.04 -1.77
C LYS A 177 -0.97 2.14 -1.15
N ARG A 178 -1.54 3.29 -0.80
CA ARG A 178 -0.81 4.46 -0.25
C ARG A 178 -1.03 4.68 1.24
N GLU A 179 -1.82 3.84 1.91
CA GLU A 179 -2.15 4.01 3.33
C GLU A 179 -0.91 3.84 4.23
N GLY A 180 0.01 2.93 3.88
CA GLY A 180 1.30 2.79 4.57
C GLY A 180 2.14 4.07 4.52
N LEU A 181 2.26 4.68 3.34
CA LEU A 181 2.96 5.95 3.15
C LEU A 181 2.27 7.09 3.92
N LYS A 182 0.93 7.11 3.95
CA LYS A 182 0.15 8.11 4.70
C LYS A 182 0.40 8.01 6.21
N LYS A 183 0.45 6.80 6.76
CA LYS A 183 0.80 6.56 8.18
C LYS A 183 2.23 6.99 8.48
N GLU A 184 3.16 6.70 7.59
CA GLU A 184 4.56 7.12 7.69
C GLU A 184 4.69 8.65 7.72
N ILE A 185 4.01 9.36 6.82
CA ILE A 185 3.97 10.82 6.78
C ILE A 185 3.48 11.37 8.12
N LYS A 186 2.35 10.87 8.63
CA LYS A 186 1.81 11.32 9.92
C LYS A 186 2.78 11.08 11.08
N ARG A 187 3.49 9.95 11.09
CA ARG A 187 4.49 9.65 12.11
C ARG A 187 5.64 10.65 12.04
N LEU A 188 6.21 10.88 10.86
CA LEU A 188 7.31 11.80 10.67
C LEU A 188 6.91 13.27 10.92
N GLU A 189 5.69 13.68 10.57
CA GLU A 189 5.14 15.01 10.90
C GLU A 189 5.00 15.18 12.41
N LYS A 190 4.57 14.14 13.12
CA LYS A 190 4.56 14.13 14.58
C LYS A 190 5.97 14.22 15.16
N GLU A 191 6.91 13.42 14.68
CA GLU A 191 8.32 13.48 15.11
C GLU A 191 8.96 14.85 14.87
N TYR A 192 8.62 15.51 13.75
CA TYR A 192 9.06 16.87 13.44
C TYR A 192 8.48 17.87 14.45
N LYS A 193 7.18 17.78 14.76
CA LYS A 193 6.53 18.64 15.74
C LYS A 193 7.09 18.43 17.14
N ASP A 194 7.24 17.17 17.55
CA ASP A 194 7.78 16.77 18.85
C ASP A 194 9.28 17.14 19.02
N SER A 195 9.96 17.53 17.95
CA SER A 195 11.33 18.02 18.02
C SER A 195 11.44 19.42 18.63
N GLY A 196 10.32 20.15 18.77
CA GLY A 196 10.29 21.53 19.29
C GLY A 196 10.89 22.59 18.36
N ILE A 197 11.25 22.23 17.12
CA ILE A 197 11.92 23.15 16.19
C ILE A 197 11.01 24.31 15.78
N GLU A 198 9.72 24.05 15.61
CA GLU A 198 8.74 25.09 15.23
C GLU A 198 8.64 26.18 16.31
N GLU A 199 8.59 25.78 17.58
CA GLU A 199 8.54 26.70 18.72
C GLU A 199 9.81 27.55 18.81
N ILE A 200 10.97 26.92 18.62
CA ILE A 200 12.28 27.59 18.59
C ILE A 200 12.34 28.59 17.43
N GLU A 201 11.98 28.20 16.20
CA GLU A 201 12.01 29.09 15.03
C GLU A 201 11.00 30.24 15.15
N ASN A 202 9.80 29.98 15.68
CA ASN A 202 8.79 31.00 15.95
C ASN A 202 9.30 32.03 16.96
N ARG A 203 9.93 31.58 18.06
CA ARG A 203 10.51 32.50 19.05
C ARG A 203 11.70 33.26 18.48
N LEU A 204 12.61 32.60 17.75
CA LEU A 204 13.72 33.24 17.05
C LEU A 204 13.25 34.26 16.01
N SER A 205 12.12 34.03 15.34
CA SER A 205 11.51 35.00 14.42
C SER A 205 11.08 36.28 15.14
N LYS A 206 10.39 36.15 16.28
CA LYS A 206 9.99 37.30 17.12
C LYS A 206 11.20 38.07 17.65
N LEU A 207 12.22 37.37 18.15
CA LEU A 207 13.47 38.00 18.60
C LEU A 207 14.20 38.74 17.46
N ARG A 208 14.18 38.19 16.23
CA ARG A 208 14.73 38.85 15.03
C ARG A 208 13.96 40.12 14.67
N GLN A 209 12.63 40.13 14.81
CA GLN A 209 11.79 41.31 14.57
C GLN A 209 12.05 42.41 15.60
N ALA A 210 12.10 42.06 16.89
CA ALA A 210 12.44 43.00 17.96
C ALA A 210 13.87 43.56 17.81
N ARG A 211 14.84 42.74 17.39
CA ARG A 211 16.19 43.22 17.06
C ARG A 211 16.21 44.28 15.95
N ARG A 212 15.26 44.22 15.01
CA ARG A 212 15.06 45.18 13.92
C ARG A 212 14.11 46.33 14.28
N SER A 213 13.70 46.44 15.55
CA SER A 213 12.73 47.44 16.03
C SER A 213 11.37 47.38 15.31
N LEU A 214 10.95 46.19 14.87
CA LEU A 214 9.64 45.97 14.26
C LEU A 214 8.55 45.59 15.28
N VAL A 215 8.96 45.16 16.46
CA VAL A 215 8.12 44.72 17.58
C VAL A 215 8.79 45.18 18.86
N ASP A 216 8.01 45.70 19.81
CA ASP A 216 8.54 46.18 21.08
C ASP A 216 8.95 45.03 22.01
N LEU A 217 9.97 45.27 22.85
CA LEU A 217 10.50 44.23 23.76
C LEU A 217 9.46 43.76 24.77
N ASP A 218 8.63 44.68 25.28
CA ASP A 218 7.57 44.39 26.24
C ASP A 218 6.51 43.46 25.65
N GLU A 219 6.18 43.60 24.35
CA GLU A 219 5.21 42.75 23.66
C GLU A 219 5.67 41.29 23.54
N ILE A 220 6.97 41.05 23.59
CA ILE A 220 7.55 39.71 23.58
C ILE A 220 8.05 39.26 24.96
N GLY A 221 7.74 40.03 26.01
CA GLY A 221 8.03 39.71 27.40
C GLY A 221 9.51 39.87 27.78
N LEU A 222 10.21 40.84 27.19
CA LEU A 222 11.61 41.14 27.47
C LEU A 222 11.78 42.56 27.99
N SER A 223 12.67 42.73 28.97
CA SER A 223 12.87 44.01 29.68
C SER A 223 14.07 44.79 29.14
N SER A 224 14.97 44.12 28.40
CA SER A 224 16.19 44.73 27.88
C SER A 224 16.72 44.06 26.61
N ARG A 225 17.60 44.77 25.92
CA ARG A 225 18.28 44.26 24.72
C ARG A 225 19.31 43.17 25.06
N ASP A 226 19.85 43.17 26.27
CA ASP A 226 20.77 42.13 26.74
C ASP A 226 20.03 40.81 27.00
N GLU A 227 18.83 40.87 27.59
CA GLU A 227 17.94 39.69 27.74
C GLU A 227 17.60 39.09 26.38
N LEU A 228 17.32 39.92 25.38
CA LEU A 228 17.08 39.49 24.00
C LEU A 228 18.28 38.70 23.44
N TYR A 229 19.50 39.23 23.59
CA TYR A 229 20.69 38.55 23.06
C TYR A 229 20.98 37.24 23.80
N LEU A 230 20.78 37.19 25.11
CA LEU A 230 20.94 35.98 25.92
C LEU A 230 19.92 34.90 25.54
N GLU A 231 18.64 35.26 25.37
CA GLU A 231 17.61 34.31 24.93
C GLU A 231 17.89 33.82 23.50
N TYR A 232 18.27 34.72 22.60
CA TYR A 232 18.63 34.39 21.22
C TYR A 232 19.77 33.37 21.15
N ASP A 233 20.85 33.58 21.89
CA ASP A 233 21.99 32.64 21.92
C ASP A 233 21.60 31.27 22.49
N LYS A 234 20.80 31.24 23.57
CA LYS A 234 20.27 29.99 24.15
C LYS A 234 19.43 29.20 23.14
N LEU A 235 18.54 29.88 22.42
CA LEU A 235 17.70 29.25 21.40
C LEU A 235 18.52 28.80 20.19
N MET A 236 19.52 29.58 19.75
CA MET A 236 20.43 29.18 18.67
C MET A 236 21.23 27.92 19.02
N LYS A 237 21.74 27.80 20.25
CA LYS A 237 22.41 26.57 20.73
C LYS A 237 21.46 25.39 20.78
N SER A 238 20.22 25.59 21.23
CA SER A 238 19.20 24.55 21.30
C SER A 238 18.80 24.08 19.90
N ARG A 239 18.61 25.01 18.96
CA ARG A 239 18.39 24.75 17.54
C ARG A 239 19.51 23.93 16.92
N PHE A 240 20.76 24.32 17.16
CA PHE A 240 21.94 23.62 16.62
C PHE A 240 22.01 22.16 17.09
N LYS A 241 21.67 21.89 18.37
CA LYS A 241 21.64 20.53 18.92
C LYS A 241 20.64 19.60 18.23
N ILE A 242 19.49 20.12 17.79
CA ILE A 242 18.43 19.32 17.15
C ILE A 242 18.49 19.35 15.62
N GLN A 243 19.31 20.22 15.04
CA GLN A 243 19.33 20.52 13.61
C GLN A 243 19.54 19.26 12.74
N SER A 244 20.50 18.40 13.09
CA SER A 244 20.78 17.18 12.32
C SER A 244 19.58 16.24 12.26
N LYS A 245 18.95 15.99 13.41
CA LYS A 245 17.73 15.16 13.52
C LYS A 245 16.57 15.77 12.73
N VAL A 246 16.37 17.09 12.83
CA VAL A 246 15.32 17.80 12.09
C VAL A 246 15.54 17.68 10.58
N SER A 247 16.78 17.89 10.11
CA SER A 247 17.12 17.75 8.69
C SER A 247 16.91 16.32 8.18
N GLU A 248 17.21 15.31 8.99
CA GLU A 248 16.92 13.92 8.65
C GLU A 248 15.42 13.66 8.51
N ILE A 249 14.60 14.13 9.47
CA ILE A 249 13.14 14.01 9.42
C ILE A 249 12.59 14.72 8.18
N GLN A 250 13.04 15.94 7.89
CA GLN A 250 12.62 16.69 6.71
C GLN A 250 12.96 15.98 5.40
N ASN A 251 14.16 15.40 5.30
CA ASN A 251 14.56 14.61 4.15
C ASN A 251 13.68 13.36 3.98
N LYS A 252 13.41 12.63 5.05
CA LYS A 252 12.48 11.48 5.03
C LYS A 252 11.07 11.92 4.62
N LEU A 253 10.56 13.00 5.21
CA LEU A 253 9.26 13.56 4.85
C LEU A 253 9.17 13.91 3.38
N ARG A 254 10.19 14.55 2.82
CA ARG A 254 10.23 14.92 1.40
C ARG A 254 10.11 13.68 0.51
N VAL A 255 10.96 12.67 0.74
CA VAL A 255 10.97 11.44 -0.06
C VAL A 255 9.65 10.67 0.06
N VAL A 256 9.10 10.54 1.28
CA VAL A 256 7.84 9.82 1.48
C VAL A 256 6.66 10.59 0.88
N LYS A 257 6.64 11.93 0.96
CA LYS A 257 5.61 12.76 0.31
C LYS A 257 5.67 12.69 -1.22
N GLU A 258 6.88 12.67 -1.80
CA GLU A 258 7.08 12.46 -3.24
C GLU A 258 6.51 11.10 -3.66
N LYS A 259 6.82 10.02 -2.93
CA LYS A 259 6.26 8.68 -3.18
C LYS A 259 4.75 8.61 -3.00
N TYR A 260 4.20 9.26 -1.97
CA TYR A 260 2.76 9.28 -1.73
C TYR A 260 2.00 9.98 -2.86
N ARG A 261 2.55 11.08 -3.39
CA ARG A 261 1.97 11.81 -4.51
C ARG A 261 2.04 11.01 -5.82
N GLY A 262 3.16 10.34 -6.07
CA GLY A 262 3.45 9.67 -7.34
C GLY A 262 3.75 10.65 -8.48
N THR A 263 4.21 10.13 -9.61
CA THR A 263 4.36 10.89 -10.86
C THR A 263 3.09 10.80 -11.71
N SER A 264 2.87 11.73 -12.63
CA SER A 264 1.71 11.69 -13.52
C SER A 264 1.65 10.40 -14.35
N VAL A 265 2.81 9.89 -14.78
CA VAL A 265 2.92 8.65 -15.56
C VAL A 265 2.54 7.44 -14.70
N ASP A 266 3.11 7.32 -13.50
CA ASP A 266 2.81 6.20 -12.60
C ASP A 266 1.33 6.21 -12.16
N ASN A 267 0.80 7.40 -11.84
CA ASN A 267 -0.59 7.57 -11.44
C ASN A 267 -1.55 7.19 -12.58
N ALA A 268 -1.25 7.58 -13.82
CA ALA A 268 -2.09 7.26 -14.96
C ALA A 268 -2.03 5.77 -15.31
N ALA A 269 -0.84 5.17 -15.27
CA ALA A 269 -0.66 3.73 -15.49
C ALA A 269 -1.39 2.90 -14.43
N GLU A 270 -1.30 3.28 -13.16
CA GLU A 270 -2.00 2.62 -12.06
C GLU A 270 -3.53 2.68 -12.22
N LEU A 271 -4.07 3.84 -12.61
CA LEU A 271 -5.51 3.97 -12.86
C LEU A 271 -5.95 3.17 -14.09
N LYS A 272 -5.17 3.18 -15.17
CA LYS A 272 -5.44 2.37 -16.36
C LYS A 272 -5.44 0.87 -16.07
N GLU A 273 -4.44 0.38 -15.33
CA GLU A 273 -4.35 -1.01 -14.90
C GLU A 273 -5.64 -1.40 -14.17
N LYS A 274 -6.06 -0.58 -13.21
CA LYS A 274 -7.27 -0.83 -12.43
C LYS A 274 -8.55 -0.80 -13.26
N LEU A 275 -8.70 0.17 -14.15
CA LEU A 275 -9.86 0.21 -15.06
C LEU A 275 -9.88 -1.01 -16.01
N SER A 276 -8.70 -1.51 -16.42
CA SER A 276 -8.57 -2.65 -17.33
C SER A 276 -9.01 -3.97 -16.71
N GLU A 277 -9.03 -4.08 -15.37
CA GLU A 277 -9.61 -5.23 -14.67
C GLU A 277 -11.14 -5.32 -14.84
N ILE A 278 -11.79 -4.21 -15.24
CA ILE A 278 -13.25 -4.06 -15.23
C ILE A 278 -13.83 -3.95 -16.63
N ARG A 279 -13.16 -3.21 -17.52
CA ARG A 279 -13.58 -2.93 -18.90
C ARG A 279 -12.36 -2.73 -19.80
N GLU A 280 -12.56 -2.81 -21.11
CA GLU A 280 -11.49 -2.53 -22.07
C GLU A 280 -11.09 -1.05 -22.02
N VAL A 281 -9.78 -0.80 -21.97
CA VAL A 281 -9.17 0.54 -21.92
C VAL A 281 -8.11 0.66 -22.99
N GLY A 282 -8.10 1.79 -23.67
CA GLY A 282 -7.08 2.16 -24.64
C GLY A 282 -7.54 2.08 -26.10
N ILE A 283 -6.57 2.25 -26.99
CA ILE A 283 -6.80 2.63 -28.39
C ILE A 283 -6.51 1.55 -29.44
N SER A 284 -6.16 0.33 -29.01
CA SER A 284 -5.63 -0.74 -29.87
C SER A 284 -6.52 -1.08 -31.08
N SER A 285 -7.83 -0.88 -30.95
CA SER A 285 -8.82 -1.21 -31.98
C SER A 285 -9.08 -0.11 -33.03
N PHE A 286 -8.45 1.07 -32.92
CA PHE A 286 -8.80 2.24 -33.74
C PHE A 286 -7.60 2.93 -34.41
N ASP A 287 -7.81 3.44 -35.63
CA ASP A 287 -6.85 4.36 -36.29
C ASP A 287 -6.94 5.77 -35.68
N ILE A 288 -6.36 5.94 -34.49
CA ILE A 288 -6.30 7.23 -33.82
C ILE A 288 -5.49 8.25 -34.63
N ASP A 289 -4.52 7.83 -35.42
CA ASP A 289 -3.75 8.77 -36.23
C ASP A 289 -4.58 9.34 -37.39
N GLY A 290 -5.45 8.53 -37.99
CA GLY A 290 -6.50 8.96 -38.92
C GLY A 290 -7.47 9.93 -38.26
N HIS A 291 -8.04 9.55 -37.11
CA HIS A 291 -8.96 10.39 -36.31
C HIS A 291 -8.36 11.75 -35.96
N LEU A 292 -7.05 11.78 -35.64
CA LEU A 292 -6.31 13.00 -35.34
C LEU A 292 -5.83 13.76 -36.59
N ASN A 293 -6.50 13.57 -37.73
CA ASN A 293 -6.24 14.19 -39.03
C ASN A 293 -4.80 14.01 -39.53
N LYS A 294 -4.11 12.96 -39.09
CA LYS A 294 -2.67 12.74 -39.31
C LYS A 294 -1.85 14.02 -39.03
N SER A 295 -2.29 14.79 -38.03
CA SER A 295 -1.74 16.11 -37.73
C SER A 295 -0.22 16.07 -37.57
N ARG A 296 0.45 17.05 -38.17
CA ARG A 296 1.91 17.24 -38.03
C ARG A 296 2.29 17.89 -36.70
N SER A 297 1.31 18.31 -35.89
CA SER A 297 1.59 18.90 -34.59
C SER A 297 2.25 17.87 -33.66
N PRO A 298 3.28 18.26 -32.88
CA PRO A 298 3.83 17.41 -31.82
C PRO A 298 2.75 16.96 -30.82
N MET A 299 1.70 17.76 -30.62
CA MET A 299 0.60 17.47 -29.70
C MET A 299 -0.24 16.27 -30.15
N ARG A 300 -0.15 15.82 -31.42
CA ARG A 300 -0.79 14.57 -31.85
C ARG A 300 -0.35 13.38 -31.01
N LYS A 301 0.95 13.27 -30.72
CA LYS A 301 1.48 12.16 -29.92
C LYS A 301 0.92 12.21 -28.49
N VAL A 302 0.91 13.38 -27.88
CA VAL A 302 0.38 13.61 -26.53
C VAL A 302 -1.10 13.28 -26.46
N VAL A 303 -1.91 13.74 -27.42
CA VAL A 303 -3.37 13.45 -27.44
C VAL A 303 -3.62 11.97 -27.70
N LYS A 304 -2.85 11.33 -28.60
CA LYS A 304 -2.94 9.88 -28.84
C LYS A 304 -2.61 9.08 -27.58
N GLU A 305 -1.56 9.47 -26.88
CA GLU A 305 -1.19 8.87 -25.59
C GLU A 305 -2.29 9.07 -24.55
N ALA A 306 -2.85 10.28 -24.43
CA ALA A 306 -3.95 10.55 -23.50
C ALA A 306 -5.20 9.70 -23.79
N TYR A 307 -5.56 9.49 -25.06
CA TYR A 307 -6.65 8.58 -25.44
C TYR A 307 -6.43 7.14 -24.96
N ASP A 308 -5.18 6.69 -24.86
CA ASP A 308 -4.84 5.32 -24.46
C ASP A 308 -5.17 5.03 -22.98
N TYR A 309 -5.44 6.06 -22.17
CA TYR A 309 -5.83 5.91 -20.78
C TYR A 309 -7.35 5.84 -20.56
N TYR A 310 -8.17 6.08 -21.59
CA TYR A 310 -9.64 6.10 -21.47
C TYR A 310 -10.31 4.79 -21.94
N PRO A 311 -11.53 4.51 -21.46
CA PRO A 311 -12.31 3.34 -21.89
C PRO A 311 -12.41 3.22 -23.41
N THR A 312 -12.21 2.02 -23.94
CA THR A 312 -12.14 1.77 -25.39
C THR A 312 -13.43 2.16 -26.11
N ASP A 313 -14.60 1.96 -25.49
CA ASP A 313 -15.89 2.39 -26.03
C ASP A 313 -16.07 3.92 -26.02
N TRP A 314 -15.43 4.66 -25.10
CA TRP A 314 -15.40 6.13 -25.17
C TRP A 314 -14.56 6.62 -26.33
N VAL A 315 -13.41 5.98 -26.53
CA VAL A 315 -12.56 6.22 -27.71
C VAL A 315 -13.38 5.97 -28.98
N GLU A 316 -14.12 4.86 -29.05
CA GLU A 316 -15.01 4.54 -30.16
C GLU A 316 -16.04 5.65 -30.41
N LYS A 317 -16.77 6.09 -29.38
CA LYS A 317 -17.77 7.18 -29.52
C LYS A 317 -17.11 8.47 -30.01
N SER A 318 -15.92 8.78 -29.51
CA SER A 318 -15.18 9.95 -29.95
C SER A 318 -14.79 9.84 -31.42
N VAL A 319 -14.26 8.70 -31.88
CA VAL A 319 -13.90 8.46 -33.28
C VAL A 319 -15.12 8.53 -34.19
N HIS A 320 -16.24 7.90 -33.81
CA HIS A 320 -17.48 7.93 -34.59
C HIS A 320 -18.12 9.31 -34.69
N THR A 321 -17.87 10.21 -33.73
CA THR A 321 -18.38 11.58 -33.77
C THR A 321 -17.71 12.42 -34.87
N GLY A 322 -16.54 12.01 -35.36
CA GLY A 322 -15.77 12.73 -36.38
C GLY A 322 -14.39 13.14 -35.88
N ASN A 323 -13.60 13.73 -36.77
CA ASN A 323 -12.17 13.96 -36.53
C ASN A 323 -11.89 14.92 -35.35
N LEU A 324 -10.63 14.96 -34.92
CA LEU A 324 -10.18 15.87 -33.86
C LEU A 324 -8.75 16.33 -34.12
N THR A 325 -8.55 17.59 -34.50
CA THR A 325 -7.26 18.16 -34.88
C THR A 325 -6.46 18.65 -33.66
N PRO A 326 -5.31 18.04 -33.32
CA PRO A 326 -4.45 18.51 -32.24
C PRO A 326 -3.61 19.71 -32.66
N LYS A 327 -3.54 20.72 -31.79
CA LYS A 327 -2.67 21.90 -31.96
C LYS A 327 -2.02 22.31 -30.63
N LYS A 328 -0.86 22.98 -30.72
CA LYS A 328 -0.21 23.61 -29.56
C LYS A 328 -0.76 25.02 -29.39
N ALA A 329 -1.12 25.41 -28.17
CA ALA A 329 -1.64 26.74 -27.86
C ALA A 329 -1.09 27.27 -26.53
N LYS A 330 -1.23 28.59 -26.32
CA LYS A 330 -0.91 29.21 -25.03
C LYS A 330 -1.88 28.80 -23.92
N ARG A 331 -3.14 28.50 -24.29
CA ARG A 331 -4.21 28.07 -23.39
C ARG A 331 -4.90 26.84 -23.99
N GLY A 332 -5.04 25.80 -23.16
CA GLY A 332 -5.81 24.61 -23.48
C GLY A 332 -7.26 24.96 -23.81
N HIS A 333 -7.82 24.26 -24.79
CA HIS A 333 -9.26 24.25 -25.05
C HIS A 333 -9.64 23.12 -26.00
N TYR A 334 -10.82 22.56 -25.76
CA TYR A 334 -11.56 21.76 -26.71
C TYR A 334 -12.62 22.62 -27.43
N ASN A 335 -12.78 22.43 -28.73
CA ASN A 335 -13.86 23.03 -29.50
C ASN A 335 -14.52 21.98 -30.39
N HIS A 336 -15.76 21.64 -30.04
CA HIS A 336 -16.56 20.63 -30.73
C HIS A 336 -16.83 20.99 -32.19
N TYR A 337 -17.29 22.21 -32.46
CA TYR A 337 -17.71 22.64 -33.80
C TYR A 337 -16.54 22.79 -34.79
N LYS A 338 -15.34 23.08 -34.27
CA LYS A 338 -14.12 23.19 -35.07
C LYS A 338 -13.32 21.89 -35.11
N GLU A 339 -13.80 20.83 -34.44
CA GLU A 339 -13.10 19.56 -34.36
C GLU A 339 -11.64 19.75 -33.92
N GLU A 340 -11.38 20.55 -32.90
CA GLU A 340 -10.01 20.87 -32.47
C GLU A 340 -9.80 20.63 -30.98
N ILE A 341 -8.59 20.18 -30.66
CA ILE A 341 -8.06 20.05 -29.30
C ILE A 341 -6.75 20.81 -29.21
N ALA A 342 -6.74 21.85 -28.38
CA ALA A 342 -5.58 22.69 -28.16
C ALA A 342 -4.91 22.29 -26.85
N VAL A 343 -3.62 21.95 -26.91
CA VAL A 343 -2.84 21.54 -25.74
C VAL A 343 -1.88 22.68 -25.36
N SER A 344 -1.89 23.04 -24.08
CA SER A 344 -0.97 24.02 -23.48
C SER A 344 0.03 23.34 -22.54
N GLY A 345 1.15 24.01 -22.25
CA GLY A 345 2.16 23.49 -21.34
C GLY A 345 3.58 23.81 -21.77
N TYR A 346 4.53 23.45 -20.90
CA TYR A 346 5.97 23.65 -21.09
C TYR A 346 6.79 22.39 -20.78
N SER A 347 6.13 21.31 -20.38
CA SER A 347 6.70 20.02 -20.01
C SER A 347 5.77 18.89 -20.45
N ASP A 348 6.30 17.67 -20.56
CA ASP A 348 5.52 16.49 -20.94
C ASP A 348 4.34 16.28 -19.97
N ASP A 349 4.57 16.43 -18.66
CA ASP A 349 3.51 16.37 -17.65
C ASP A 349 2.39 17.40 -17.89
N SER A 350 2.73 18.65 -18.18
CA SER A 350 1.73 19.70 -18.40
C SER A 350 0.98 19.53 -19.73
N TYR A 351 1.65 18.99 -20.76
CA TYR A 351 1.01 18.61 -22.02
C TYR A 351 0.04 17.44 -21.82
N PHE A 352 0.46 16.40 -21.09
CA PHE A 352 -0.38 15.25 -20.76
C PHE A 352 -1.60 15.65 -19.93
N SER A 353 -1.40 16.41 -18.84
CA SER A 353 -2.47 16.92 -17.97
C SER A 353 -3.51 17.71 -18.78
N THR A 354 -3.04 18.62 -19.64
CA THR A 354 -3.95 19.39 -20.50
C THR A 354 -4.67 18.48 -21.50
N ALA A 355 -3.99 17.49 -22.11
CA ALA A 355 -4.64 16.58 -23.06
C ALA A 355 -5.73 15.73 -22.39
N ILE A 356 -5.47 15.19 -21.19
CA ILE A 356 -6.47 14.49 -20.37
C ILE A 356 -7.67 15.39 -20.08
N HIS A 357 -7.42 16.62 -19.65
CA HIS A 357 -8.47 17.60 -19.36
C HIS A 357 -9.36 17.87 -20.57
N GLU A 358 -8.76 18.24 -21.71
CA GLU A 358 -9.53 18.60 -22.91
C GLU A 358 -10.24 17.39 -23.56
N LEU A 359 -9.69 16.18 -23.39
CA LEU A 359 -10.41 14.96 -23.76
C LEU A 359 -11.62 14.72 -22.86
N GLY A 360 -11.59 15.09 -21.58
CA GLY A 360 -12.76 15.12 -20.71
C GLY A 360 -13.93 15.87 -21.35
N HIS A 361 -13.68 17.08 -21.88
CA HIS A 361 -14.70 17.85 -22.60
C HIS A 361 -15.14 17.21 -23.91
N ARG A 362 -14.25 16.53 -24.62
CA ARG A 362 -14.64 15.73 -25.79
C ARG A 362 -15.63 14.64 -25.37
N PHE A 363 -15.33 13.90 -24.31
CA PHE A 363 -16.18 12.82 -23.84
C PHE A 363 -17.52 13.32 -23.28
N GLU A 364 -17.57 14.47 -22.60
CA GLU A 364 -18.84 15.10 -22.20
C GLU A 364 -19.80 15.30 -23.39
N LYS A 365 -19.27 15.53 -24.59
CA LYS A 365 -20.06 15.69 -25.82
C LYS A 365 -20.36 14.39 -26.55
N THR A 366 -19.48 13.39 -26.44
CA THR A 366 -19.59 12.16 -27.26
C THR A 366 -20.12 10.95 -26.49
N VAL A 367 -19.95 10.90 -25.16
CA VAL A 367 -20.40 9.80 -24.31
C VAL A 367 -21.82 10.10 -23.80
N PRO A 368 -22.82 9.28 -24.17
CA PRO A 368 -24.20 9.51 -23.75
C PRO A 368 -24.36 9.55 -22.23
N GLY A 369 -25.13 10.53 -21.73
CA GLY A 369 -25.46 10.65 -20.32
C GLY A 369 -24.39 11.29 -19.43
N LEU A 370 -23.14 11.42 -19.91
CA LEU A 370 -22.03 11.96 -19.10
C LEU A 370 -22.28 13.42 -18.67
N LEU A 371 -22.69 14.28 -19.61
CA LEU A 371 -23.04 15.68 -19.31
C LEU A 371 -24.23 15.81 -18.34
N GLU A 372 -25.21 14.91 -18.44
CA GLU A 372 -26.36 14.93 -17.53
C GLU A 372 -25.98 14.43 -16.12
N ALA A 373 -25.08 13.44 -16.03
CA ALA A 373 -24.52 13.01 -14.75
C ALA A 373 -23.75 14.14 -14.07
N GLU A 374 -22.93 14.86 -14.83
CA GLU A 374 -22.18 16.03 -14.36
C GLU A 374 -23.10 17.15 -13.86
N LYS A 375 -24.11 17.50 -14.65
CA LYS A 375 -25.13 18.49 -14.29
C LYS A 375 -25.89 18.11 -13.03
N LYS A 376 -26.22 16.83 -12.86
CA LYS A 376 -26.89 16.33 -11.66
C LYS A 376 -25.98 16.47 -10.43
N PHE A 377 -24.72 16.10 -10.54
CA PHE A 377 -23.73 16.26 -9.48
C PHE A 377 -23.55 17.74 -9.10
N TYR A 378 -23.34 18.62 -10.09
CA TYR A 378 -23.20 20.06 -9.88
C TYR A 378 -24.40 20.66 -9.12
N ARG A 379 -25.63 20.34 -9.57
CA ARG A 379 -26.86 20.86 -8.96
C ARG A 379 -27.04 20.39 -7.52
N LYS A 380 -26.78 19.11 -7.24
CA LYS A 380 -26.86 18.53 -5.89
C LYS A 380 -25.86 19.23 -4.96
N ARG A 381 -24.63 19.37 -5.44
CA ARG A 381 -23.49 19.83 -4.67
C ARG A 381 -23.54 21.33 -4.36
N THR A 382 -24.09 22.10 -5.29
CA THR A 382 -24.22 23.56 -5.14
C THR A 382 -25.63 24.00 -4.74
N ALA A 383 -26.46 23.06 -4.28
CA ALA A 383 -27.81 23.35 -3.83
C ALA A 383 -27.77 24.27 -2.60
N GLY A 384 -28.36 25.46 -2.72
CA GLY A 384 -28.40 26.47 -1.65
C GLY A 384 -27.23 27.47 -1.66
N GLU A 385 -26.32 27.40 -2.63
CA GLU A 385 -25.21 28.35 -2.77
C GLU A 385 -25.50 29.48 -3.76
N ASN A 386 -25.02 30.69 -3.45
CA ASN A 386 -25.09 31.85 -4.34
C ASN A 386 -23.91 31.85 -5.31
N LEU A 387 -24.13 32.38 -6.52
CA LEU A 387 -23.05 32.63 -7.49
C LEU A 387 -22.17 33.80 -7.02
N GLU A 388 -20.86 33.57 -6.98
CA GLU A 388 -19.85 34.57 -6.59
C GLU A 388 -18.76 34.70 -7.66
N TRP A 389 -18.15 35.86 -7.79
CA TRP A 389 -17.07 36.07 -8.77
C TRP A 389 -15.82 35.23 -8.45
N LEU A 390 -15.21 34.62 -9.48
CA LEU A 390 -14.04 33.72 -9.36
C LEU A 390 -12.79 34.38 -8.75
N GLY A 391 -12.70 35.72 -8.83
CA GLY A 391 -11.64 36.52 -8.22
C GLY A 391 -10.63 37.10 -9.22
N PRO A 392 -9.55 37.74 -8.72
CA PRO A 392 -8.56 38.42 -9.56
C PRO A 392 -7.92 37.49 -10.60
N GLY A 393 -7.98 37.88 -11.87
CA GLY A 393 -7.53 37.06 -13.02
C GLY A 393 -8.66 36.53 -13.91
N TYR A 394 -9.91 36.63 -13.45
CA TYR A 394 -11.13 36.26 -14.18
C TYR A 394 -11.97 37.48 -14.55
N ARG A 395 -12.75 37.40 -15.63
CA ARG A 395 -13.71 38.46 -15.97
C ARG A 395 -14.80 38.51 -14.90
N LYS A 396 -15.40 39.69 -14.67
CA LYS A 396 -16.39 39.90 -13.59
C LYS A 396 -17.68 39.08 -13.75
N ASP A 397 -17.94 38.62 -14.97
CA ASP A 397 -19.04 37.74 -15.37
C ASP A 397 -18.70 36.24 -15.22
N GLU A 398 -17.45 35.88 -14.90
CA GLU A 398 -17.09 34.50 -14.55
C GLU A 398 -17.44 34.23 -13.08
N LEU A 399 -18.68 33.78 -12.88
CA LEU A 399 -19.22 33.42 -11.58
C LEU A 399 -19.02 31.92 -11.28
N THR A 400 -18.81 31.60 -10.02
CA THR A 400 -18.63 30.25 -9.47
C THR A 400 -19.44 30.11 -8.19
N ARG A 401 -19.90 28.90 -7.87
CA ARG A 401 -20.45 28.60 -6.54
C ARG A 401 -19.33 28.07 -5.66
N LYS A 402 -19.08 28.72 -4.52
CA LYS A 402 -17.97 28.42 -3.61
C LYS A 402 -18.32 27.24 -2.69
N ASP A 403 -18.59 26.08 -3.25
CA ASP A 403 -18.65 24.85 -2.46
C ASP A 403 -17.23 24.40 -2.07
N LYS A 404 -17.11 23.35 -1.25
CA LYS A 404 -15.87 22.64 -0.87
C LYS A 404 -15.17 21.95 -2.04
N PHE A 405 -15.27 22.48 -3.26
CA PHE A 405 -14.52 22.00 -4.39
C PHE A 405 -13.01 22.10 -4.11
N ILE A 406 -12.27 21.09 -4.58
CA ILE A 406 -10.80 21.05 -4.51
C ILE A 406 -10.19 22.31 -5.16
N ASN A 407 -10.82 22.79 -6.24
CA ASN A 407 -10.48 24.03 -6.91
C ASN A 407 -11.73 24.88 -7.17
N LYS A 408 -11.66 26.19 -6.89
CA LYS A 408 -12.75 27.15 -7.07
C LYS A 408 -13.30 27.23 -8.50
N TYR A 409 -12.51 26.81 -9.50
CA TYR A 409 -12.95 26.74 -10.90
C TYR A 409 -13.96 25.66 -11.19
N MET A 410 -14.00 24.61 -10.37
CA MET A 410 -14.92 23.49 -10.55
C MET A 410 -16.38 23.90 -10.31
N GLY A 411 -16.61 25.03 -9.62
CA GLY A 411 -17.94 25.60 -9.41
C GLY A 411 -18.41 26.52 -10.55
N LYS A 412 -17.63 26.72 -11.61
CA LYS A 412 -17.96 27.61 -12.73
C LYS A 412 -19.13 27.05 -13.54
N ASP A 413 -20.17 27.87 -13.71
CA ASP A 413 -21.38 27.50 -14.46
C ASP A 413 -21.33 28.11 -15.86
N TYR A 414 -21.26 27.28 -16.90
CA TYR A 414 -21.41 27.71 -18.29
C TYR A 414 -22.87 27.65 -18.75
N GLY A 415 -23.79 28.14 -17.91
CA GLY A 415 -25.23 28.19 -18.21
C GLY A 415 -25.86 26.81 -18.43
N GLY A 416 -25.33 25.77 -17.79
CA GLY A 416 -25.77 24.39 -17.92
C GLY A 416 -25.46 23.68 -19.25
N THR A 417 -24.52 24.22 -20.04
CA THR A 417 -24.13 23.65 -21.35
C THR A 417 -22.76 22.94 -21.35
N ALA A 418 -21.94 23.18 -20.32
CA ALA A 418 -20.68 22.53 -20.01
C ALA A 418 -20.31 22.82 -18.54
N TYR A 419 -19.51 21.97 -17.91
CA TYR A 419 -18.90 22.22 -16.60
C TYR A 419 -17.42 21.82 -16.62
N GLU A 420 -16.70 22.06 -15.52
CA GLU A 420 -15.28 21.69 -15.37
C GLU A 420 -15.10 20.47 -14.45
N LEU A 421 -16.18 19.77 -14.10
CA LEU A 421 -16.09 18.72 -13.10
C LEU A 421 -15.47 17.48 -13.73
N VAL A 422 -16.06 16.95 -14.79
CA VAL A 422 -15.54 15.73 -15.44
C VAL A 422 -14.11 15.96 -15.94
N SER A 423 -13.83 17.07 -16.64
CA SER A 423 -12.48 17.42 -17.13
C SER A 423 -11.43 17.51 -16.01
N MET A 424 -11.66 18.34 -14.97
CA MET A 424 -10.74 18.49 -13.84
C MET A 424 -10.63 17.22 -13.00
N GLY A 425 -11.74 16.50 -12.85
CA GLY A 425 -11.80 15.24 -12.12
C GLY A 425 -10.90 14.19 -12.76
N PHE A 426 -10.98 14.03 -14.09
CA PHE A 426 -10.08 13.15 -14.82
C PHE A 426 -8.63 13.61 -14.74
N GLU A 427 -8.39 14.92 -14.91
CA GLU A 427 -7.05 15.48 -14.76
C GLU A 427 -6.44 15.10 -13.41
N TYR A 428 -7.15 15.31 -12.30
CA TYR A 428 -6.68 14.90 -10.98
C TYR A 428 -6.57 13.38 -10.83
N ALA A 429 -7.53 12.61 -11.34
CA ALA A 429 -7.53 11.15 -11.22
C ALA A 429 -6.28 10.53 -11.86
N TYR A 430 -5.91 10.99 -13.06
CA TYR A 430 -4.75 10.47 -13.78
C TYR A 430 -3.42 11.10 -13.35
N THR A 431 -3.39 12.39 -12.97
CA THR A 431 -2.10 13.08 -12.72
C THR A 431 -1.76 13.26 -11.24
N ASN A 432 -2.76 13.46 -10.38
CA ASN A 432 -2.56 13.78 -8.97
C ASN A 432 -3.73 13.31 -8.09
N PRO A 433 -3.93 11.99 -7.97
CA PRO A 433 -5.09 11.43 -7.29
C PRO A 433 -5.10 11.76 -5.78
N THR A 434 -3.92 12.01 -5.18
CA THR A 434 -3.87 12.44 -3.77
C THR A 434 -4.54 13.78 -3.50
N SER A 435 -4.56 14.68 -4.49
CA SER A 435 -5.35 15.92 -4.42
C SER A 435 -6.83 15.64 -4.63
N LEU A 436 -7.19 14.71 -5.54
CA LEU A 436 -8.57 14.26 -5.74
C LEU A 436 -9.18 13.74 -4.43
N TRP A 437 -8.43 12.92 -3.69
CA TRP A 437 -8.89 12.28 -2.45
C TRP A 437 -9.10 13.21 -1.26
N GLN A 438 -8.73 14.50 -1.38
CA GLN A 438 -9.09 15.50 -0.36
C GLN A 438 -10.60 15.75 -0.32
N ASP A 439 -11.28 15.41 -1.41
CA ASP A 439 -12.73 15.44 -1.56
C ASP A 439 -13.23 14.03 -1.91
N GLU A 440 -13.60 13.28 -0.87
CA GLU A 440 -13.93 11.86 -0.99
C GLU A 440 -15.18 11.60 -1.84
N GLU A 441 -16.23 12.42 -1.69
CA GLU A 441 -17.45 12.26 -2.48
C GLU A 441 -17.15 12.46 -3.96
N TYR A 442 -16.35 13.48 -4.28
CA TYR A 442 -15.96 13.76 -5.66
C TYR A 442 -15.06 12.71 -6.26
N ALA A 443 -14.07 12.24 -5.50
CA ALA A 443 -13.17 11.18 -5.94
C ALA A 443 -13.95 9.92 -6.30
N LYS A 444 -14.86 9.49 -5.41
CA LYS A 444 -15.74 8.34 -5.66
C LYS A 444 -16.61 8.60 -6.89
N TRP A 445 -17.21 9.77 -7.02
CA TRP A 445 -18.02 10.09 -8.19
C TRP A 445 -17.23 10.01 -9.50
N ILE A 446 -16.04 10.61 -9.57
CA ILE A 446 -15.17 10.58 -10.76
C ILE A 446 -14.72 9.16 -11.13
N TYR A 447 -14.30 8.36 -10.15
CA TYR A 447 -13.92 6.97 -10.42
C TYR A 447 -15.13 6.14 -10.88
N GLY A 448 -16.31 6.38 -10.32
CA GLY A 448 -17.55 5.76 -10.75
C GLY A 448 -17.94 6.13 -12.19
N ILE A 449 -17.72 7.38 -12.57
CA ILE A 449 -17.91 7.86 -13.94
C ILE A 449 -17.00 7.12 -14.92
N LEU A 450 -15.68 7.05 -14.63
CA LEU A 450 -14.71 6.31 -15.47
C LEU A 450 -15.02 4.81 -15.56
N PHE A 451 -15.65 4.26 -14.52
CA PHE A 451 -15.99 2.85 -14.45
C PHE A 451 -17.24 2.52 -15.27
N LEU A 452 -18.30 3.32 -15.19
CA LEU A 452 -19.65 2.92 -15.63
C LEU A 452 -20.17 3.57 -16.90
N TYR A 453 -19.92 4.87 -17.09
CA TYR A 453 -20.32 5.55 -18.32
C TYR A 453 -19.41 5.10 -19.44
#